data_AF-A0A958IY06-F1
#
_entry.id   AF-A0A958IY06-F1
#
_cell.length_a   1.000
_cell.length_b   1.000
_cell.length_c   1.000
_cell.angle_alpha   90.00
_cell.angle_beta   90.00
_cell.angle_gamma   90.00
#
_symmetry.space_group_name_H-M   'P 1'
#
loop_
_entity.id
_entity.type
_entity.pdbx_description
1 polymer ?
#
loop_
_entity_poly.entity_id
_entity_poly.type
_entity_poly.pdbx_seq_one_letter_code
_entity_poly.pdbx_strand_id
1 'polypeptide(L)' 'SSWFPYVDRNPQTFVDIYNAKETDFRSADQRIYRSGKYPSHLVLPVL' A
#
# COMPACT_ATOMS: atom_id res chain seq x y z
N SER A 1 -1.59 -4.40 1.51
CA SER A 1 -1.66 -2.92 1.49
C SER A 1 -2.98 -2.46 0.91
N SER A 2 -4.06 -2.51 1.70
CA SER A 2 -5.41 -2.19 1.23
C SER A 2 -6.33 -1.91 2.42
N TRP A 3 -7.39 -1.13 2.22
CA TRP A 3 -8.48 -0.96 3.18
C TRP A 3 -9.83 -1.00 2.47
N PHE A 4 -10.18 -2.19 1.97
CA PHE A 4 -11.44 -2.44 1.27
C PHE A 4 -12.57 -2.75 2.28
N PRO A 5 -13.82 -2.30 2.07
CA PRO A 5 -14.33 -1.58 0.90
C PRO A 5 -14.25 -0.05 0.98
N TYR A 6 -13.69 0.52 2.05
CA TYR A 6 -13.66 1.98 2.23
C TYR A 6 -12.80 2.69 1.16
N VAL A 7 -11.68 2.08 0.79
CA VAL A 7 -10.82 2.50 -0.33
C VAL A 7 -10.72 1.34 -1.34
N ASP A 8 -10.74 1.68 -2.62
CA ASP A 8 -10.58 0.73 -3.71
C ASP A 8 -9.27 -0.07 -3.61
N ARG A 9 -9.30 -1.31 -4.10
CA ARG A 9 -8.10 -2.16 -4.16
C ARG A 9 -7.14 -1.58 -5.18
N ASN A 10 -5.88 -1.41 -4.79
CA ASN A 10 -4.80 -1.06 -5.72
C ASN A 10 -4.44 -2.30 -6.57
N PRO A 11 -4.47 -2.23 -7.91
CA PRO A 11 -4.09 -3.32 -8.82
C PRO A 11 -2.66 -3.87 -8.67
N GLN A 12 -1.77 -3.10 -8.02
CA GLN A 12 -0.33 -3.38 -7.93
C GLN A 12 0.37 -3.41 -9.30
N THR A 13 -0.24 -2.77 -10.28
CA THR A 13 0.27 -2.45 -11.62
C THR A 13 0.10 -0.96 -11.86
N PHE A 14 0.95 -0.37 -12.71
CA PHE A 14 0.90 1.06 -13.00
C PHE A 14 -0.10 1.32 -14.12
N VAL A 15 -1.36 1.57 -13.75
CA VAL A 15 -2.51 1.76 -14.65
C VAL A 15 -3.46 2.82 -14.09
N ASP A 16 -4.44 3.25 -14.89
CA ASP A 16 -5.59 4.00 -14.37
C ASP A 16 -6.45 3.10 -13.48
N ILE A 17 -6.44 3.36 -12.17
CA ILE A 17 -7.08 2.53 -11.14
C ILE A 17 -8.60 2.46 -11.34
N TYR A 18 -9.24 3.55 -11.79
CA TYR A 18 -10.69 3.60 -11.95
C TYR A 18 -11.19 2.78 -13.15
N ASN A 19 -10.32 2.50 -14.12
CA ASN A 19 -10.62 1.69 -15.30
C ASN A 19 -9.87 0.34 -15.30
N ALA A 20 -9.31 -0.07 -14.15
CA ALA A 20 -8.54 -1.30 -14.04
C ALA A 20 -9.44 -2.53 -14.28
N LYS A 21 -8.95 -3.45 -15.11
CA LYS A 21 -9.59 -4.74 -15.38
C LYS A 21 -9.13 -5.76 -14.35
N GLU A 22 -9.90 -6.84 -14.21
CA GLU A 22 -9.54 -7.95 -13.32
C GLU A 22 -8.13 -8.50 -13.61
N THR A 23 -7.75 -8.57 -14.88
CA THR A 23 -6.43 -9.04 -15.33
C THR A 23 -5.27 -8.13 -14.93
N ASP A 24 -5.55 -6.88 -14.58
CA ASP A 24 -4.52 -5.92 -14.18
C ASP A 24 -4.11 -6.11 -12.72
N PHE A 25 -4.91 -6.83 -11.93
CA PHE A 25 -4.62 -7.12 -10.52
C PHE A 25 -3.60 -8.24 -10.41
N ARG A 26 -2.51 -7.98 -9.70
CA ARG A 26 -1.53 -9.01 -9.33
C ARG A 26 -1.22 -8.98 -7.84
N SER A 27 -0.86 -10.13 -7.28
CA SER A 27 -0.27 -10.17 -5.95
C SER A 27 1.05 -9.39 -5.93
N ALA A 28 1.33 -8.73 -4.83
CA ALA A 28 2.59 -8.05 -4.62
C ALA A 28 3.11 -8.33 -3.22
N ASP A 29 4.37 -8.74 -3.14
CA ASP A 29 5.09 -8.91 -1.88
C ASP A 29 5.50 -7.54 -1.35
N GLN A 30 4.98 -7.21 -0.18
CA GLN A 30 5.21 -5.92 0.46
C GLN A 30 6.21 -6.11 1.60
N ARG A 31 7.20 -5.22 1.71
CA ARG A 31 8.20 -5.26 2.78
C ARG A 31 8.33 -3.88 3.41
N ILE A 32 8.18 -3.84 4.73
CA ILE A 32 8.42 -2.64 5.52
C ILE A 32 9.84 -2.73 6.08
N TYR A 33 10.67 -1.75 5.77
CA TYR A 33 12.01 -1.64 6.33
C TYR A 33 11.96 -0.88 7.65
N ARG A 34 12.61 -1.42 8.68
CA ARG A 34 12.75 -0.76 9.98
C ARG A 34 14.16 -0.99 10.51
N SER A 35 14.97 0.05 10.56
CA SER A 35 16.34 0.02 11.09
C SER A 35 16.83 1.44 11.38
N GLY A 36 18.02 1.61 11.95
CA GLY A 36 18.63 2.94 12.11
C GLY A 36 18.82 3.68 10.76
N LYS A 37 19.13 2.95 9.67
CA LYS A 37 19.25 3.51 8.31
C LYS A 37 17.89 3.77 7.65
N TYR A 38 16.86 3.01 8.02
CA TYR A 38 15.49 3.11 7.49
C TYR A 38 14.48 3.17 8.64
N PRO A 39 14.36 4.31 9.36
CA PRO A 39 13.68 4.35 10.65
C PRO A 39 12.18 4.58 10.50
N SER A 40 11.44 3.65 9.90
CA SER A 40 9.97 3.71 9.92
C SER A 40 9.46 3.66 11.37
N HIS A 41 8.67 4.66 11.76
CA HIS A 41 8.09 4.80 13.10
C HIS A 41 6.79 5.61 13.03
N LEU A 42 5.99 5.55 14.10
CA LEU A 42 4.85 6.43 14.31
C LEU A 42 5.29 7.57 15.23
N VAL A 43 4.92 8.80 14.89
CA VAL A 43 5.10 9.96 15.76
C VAL A 43 3.80 10.13 16.56
N LEU A 44 3.91 10.02 17.87
CA LEU A 44 2.76 10.19 18.77
C LEU A 44 2.80 11.58 19.41
N PRO A 45 1.68 12.31 19.45
CA PRO A 45 1.57 13.55 20.21
C PRO A 45 1.43 13.22 21.69
N VAL A 46 2.56 13.06 22.40
CA VAL A 46 2.58 12.88 23.86
C VAL A 46 2.50 14.27 24.52
N LEU A 47 1.61 14.39 25.50
CA LEU A 47 1.46 15.58 26.34
C LEU A 47 2.45 15.55 27.52
#